data_AF-A0A7Y6AC91-F1
#
_entry.id   AF-A0A7Y6AC91-F1
#
_cell.length_a   1.000
_cell.length_b   1.000
_cell.length_c   1.000
_cell.angle_alpha   90.00
_cell.angle_beta   90.00
_cell.angle_gamma   90.00
#
_symmetry.space_group_name_H-M   'P 1'
#
loop_
_entity.id
_entity.type
_entity.pdbx_description
1 polymer ?
#
loop_
_entity_poly.entity_id
_entity_poly.type
_entity_poly.pdbx_seq_one_letter_code
_entity_poly.pdbx_strand_id
1 'polypeptide(L)'
;MRSLTEQDIRNSFINCSKGEAKRLYVPRDLDELPWGDLDFLGWRDPGAPDRSQLVTEHDGRLVGVALRFQPAQRGFLHRSMCSLCLTTHPRGGVSLMTARKAGPAGRDGNTVGAYMCTDLACSLYVRGK
;
A
#
# COMPACT_ATOMS: atom_id res chain seq x y z
N MET A 1 11.15 10.23 -0.70
CA MET A 1 11.17 9.65 -2.07
C MET A 1 11.30 10.72 -3.13
N ARG A 2 11.72 10.37 -4.36
CA ARG A 2 11.54 11.24 -5.53
C ARG A 2 10.06 11.35 -5.90
N SER A 3 9.66 12.47 -6.51
CA SER A 3 8.33 12.56 -7.13
C SER A 3 8.20 11.56 -8.28
N LEU A 4 7.02 10.94 -8.39
CA LEU A 4 6.72 9.91 -9.37
C LEU A 4 5.63 10.38 -10.32
N THR A 5 5.76 10.01 -11.58
CA THR A 5 4.68 10.16 -12.56
C THR A 5 3.71 8.98 -12.49
N GLU A 6 2.51 9.16 -13.05
CA GLU A 6 1.57 8.05 -13.25
C GLU A 6 2.21 6.90 -14.05
N GLN A 7 3.05 7.23 -15.03
CA GLN A 7 3.76 6.25 -15.84
C GLN A 7 4.80 5.45 -15.03
N ASP A 8 5.56 6.12 -14.15
CA ASP A 8 6.47 5.46 -13.21
C ASP A 8 5.70 4.43 -12.36
N ILE A 9 4.60 4.89 -11.75
CA ILE A 9 3.75 4.09 -10.88
C ILE A 9 3.24 2.84 -11.60
N ARG A 10 2.62 3.00 -12.77
CA ARG A 10 2.02 1.88 -13.51
C ARG A 10 3.04 0.83 -13.95
N ASN A 11 4.27 1.25 -14.27
CA ASN A 11 5.34 0.34 -14.70
C ASN A 11 6.04 -0.37 -13.53
N SER A 12 5.82 0.06 -12.29
CA SER A 12 6.48 -0.49 -11.10
C SER A 12 5.88 -1.80 -10.59
N PHE A 13 4.63 -2.13 -10.96
CA PHE A 13 3.90 -3.24 -10.31
C PHE A 13 4.45 -4.62 -10.65
N ILE A 14 4.81 -5.39 -9.61
CA ILE A 14 5.43 -6.71 -9.76
C ILE A 14 4.51 -7.90 -9.49
N ASN A 15 3.36 -7.67 -8.83
CA ASN A 15 2.48 -8.72 -8.34
C ASN A 15 1.07 -8.70 -8.96
N CYS A 16 0.89 -7.96 -10.04
CA CYS A 16 -0.30 -7.99 -10.87
C CYS A 16 0.08 -7.99 -12.36
N SER A 17 -0.90 -8.30 -13.22
CA SER A 17 -0.72 -8.21 -14.66
C SER A 17 -0.56 -6.76 -15.12
N LYS A 18 0.06 -6.55 -16.29
CA LYS A 18 0.15 -5.22 -16.92
C LYS A 18 -1.24 -4.59 -17.15
N GLY A 19 -2.24 -5.42 -17.47
CA GLY A 19 -3.62 -4.97 -17.67
C GLY A 19 -4.33 -4.57 -16.38
N GLU A 20 -4.01 -5.21 -15.26
CA GLU A 20 -4.46 -4.76 -13.93
C GLU A 20 -3.78 -3.44 -13.56
N ALA A 21 -2.45 -3.35 -13.70
CA ALA A 21 -1.69 -2.14 -13.39
C ALA A 21 -2.18 -0.90 -14.16
N LYS A 22 -2.52 -1.06 -15.44
CA LYS A 22 -3.11 0.01 -16.28
C LYS A 22 -4.49 0.49 -15.82
N ARG A 23 -5.25 -0.33 -15.09
CA ARG A 23 -6.60 -0.01 -14.62
C ARG A 23 -6.64 0.41 -13.15
N LEU A 24 -5.51 0.37 -12.45
CA LEU A 24 -5.43 0.88 -11.09
C LEU A 24 -5.79 2.36 -11.07
N TYR A 25 -6.59 2.75 -10.08
CA TYR A 25 -6.72 4.14 -9.69
C TYR A 25 -5.34 4.66 -9.29
N VAL A 26 -4.99 5.85 -9.77
CA VAL A 26 -3.79 6.60 -9.38
C VAL A 26 -4.28 7.95 -8.86
N PRO A 27 -3.76 8.44 -7.71
CA PRO A 27 -4.11 9.77 -7.20
C PRO A 27 -3.87 10.83 -8.27
N ARG A 28 -4.78 11.81 -8.38
CA ARG A 28 -4.68 12.87 -9.41
C ARG A 28 -3.77 14.02 -8.97
N ASP A 29 -3.55 14.10 -7.68
CA ASP A 29 -2.87 15.13 -6.90
C ASP A 29 -1.44 14.71 -6.52
N LEU A 30 -0.77 13.93 -7.40
CA LEU A 30 0.60 13.48 -7.14
C LEU A 30 1.57 14.65 -6.88
N ASP A 31 1.36 15.78 -7.53
CA ASP A 31 2.21 16.97 -7.40
C ASP A 31 2.05 17.67 -6.03
N GLU A 32 0.97 17.41 -5.31
CA GLU A 32 0.68 18.00 -3.99
C GLU A 32 1.19 17.12 -2.83
N LEU A 33 1.62 15.89 -3.13
CA LEU A 33 2.06 14.96 -2.10
C LEU A 33 3.39 15.40 -1.46
N PRO A 34 3.57 15.17 -0.15
CA PRO A 34 4.79 15.52 0.57
C PRO A 34 5.90 14.50 0.30
N TRP A 35 6.38 14.39 -0.96
CA TRP A 35 7.33 13.38 -1.40
C TRP A 35 8.59 13.24 -0.53
N GLY A 36 9.08 14.36 0.04
CA GLY A 36 10.22 14.37 0.96
C GLY A 36 9.97 13.60 2.27
N ASP A 37 8.72 13.44 2.68
CA ASP A 37 8.31 12.73 3.89
C ASP A 37 7.85 11.28 3.63
N LEU A 38 7.81 10.86 2.37
CA LEU A 38 7.36 9.51 1.99
C LEU A 38 8.54 8.55 1.83
N ASP A 39 8.50 7.43 2.55
CA ASP A 39 9.34 6.24 2.29
C ASP A 39 8.70 5.32 1.24
N PHE A 40 7.37 5.39 1.13
CA PHE A 40 6.57 4.78 0.09
C PHE A 40 5.34 5.65 -0.18
N LEU A 41 4.83 5.58 -1.41
CA LEU A 41 3.52 6.10 -1.78
C LEU A 41 2.47 5.00 -1.56
N GLY A 42 1.52 5.23 -0.67
CA GLY A 42 0.42 4.31 -0.39
C GLY A 42 -0.94 4.97 -0.59
N TRP A 43 -1.88 4.28 -1.25
CA TRP A 43 -3.23 4.78 -1.42
C TRP A 43 -4.26 3.64 -1.55
N ARG A 44 -5.53 4.02 -1.50
CA ARG A 44 -6.68 3.12 -1.71
C ARG A 44 -7.43 3.53 -2.96
N ASP A 45 -8.06 2.55 -3.59
CA ASP A 45 -8.96 2.80 -4.72
C ASP A 45 -10.34 3.21 -4.18
N PRO A 46 -10.83 4.45 -4.47
CA PRO A 46 -12.16 4.88 -4.04
C PRO A 46 -13.30 4.01 -4.59
N GLY A 47 -13.10 3.41 -5.78
CA GLY A 47 -14.06 2.52 -6.42
C GLY A 47 -13.94 1.05 -6.01
N ALA A 48 -12.85 0.68 -5.32
CA ALA A 48 -12.60 -0.67 -4.83
C ALA A 48 -11.98 -0.61 -3.42
N PRO A 49 -12.79 -0.42 -2.36
CA PRO A 49 -12.30 -0.10 -1.01
C PRO A 49 -11.49 -1.23 -0.36
N ASP A 50 -11.57 -2.45 -0.89
CA ASP A 50 -10.77 -3.61 -0.48
C ASP A 50 -9.38 -3.62 -1.13
N ARG A 51 -9.11 -2.74 -2.09
CA ARG A 51 -7.84 -2.64 -2.81
C ARG A 51 -7.02 -1.45 -2.32
N SER A 52 -5.76 -1.72 -2.10
CA SER A 52 -4.76 -0.71 -1.82
C SER A 52 -3.51 -0.94 -2.65
N GLN A 53 -2.73 0.11 -2.82
CA GLN A 53 -1.52 0.10 -3.61
C GLN A 53 -0.40 0.70 -2.77
N LEU A 54 0.78 0.13 -2.89
CA LEU A 54 2.00 0.63 -2.27
C LEU A 54 3.09 0.66 -3.33
N VAL A 55 3.77 1.78 -3.47
CA VAL A 55 4.91 1.96 -4.37
C VAL A 55 6.09 2.50 -3.58
N THR A 56 7.24 1.86 -3.68
CA THR A 56 8.46 2.26 -2.97
C THR A 56 9.70 2.04 -3.83
N GLU A 57 10.81 2.65 -3.46
CA GLU A 57 12.12 2.35 -4.05
C GLU A 57 12.76 1.19 -3.27
N HIS A 58 13.08 0.11 -3.97
CA HIS A 58 13.73 -1.07 -3.41
C HIS A 58 14.90 -1.47 -4.33
N ASP A 59 16.10 -1.58 -3.77
CA ASP A 59 17.34 -1.89 -4.49
C ASP A 59 17.57 -0.99 -5.73
N GLY A 60 17.29 0.31 -5.58
CA GLY A 60 17.45 1.30 -6.65
C GLY A 60 16.40 1.20 -7.77
N ARG A 61 15.33 0.43 -7.58
CA ARG A 61 14.24 0.27 -8.55
C ARG A 61 12.90 0.60 -7.92
N LEU A 62 11.99 1.15 -8.72
CA LEU A 62 10.63 1.39 -8.29
C LEU A 62 9.85 0.07 -8.27
N VAL A 63 9.24 -0.25 -7.14
CA VAL A 63 8.48 -1.48 -6.92
C VAL A 63 7.09 -1.13 -6.44
N GLY A 64 6.09 -1.53 -7.22
CA GLY A 64 4.67 -1.43 -6.91
C GLY A 64 4.10 -2.76 -6.47
N VAL A 65 3.30 -2.73 -5.41
CA VAL A 65 2.62 -3.89 -4.85
C VAL A 65 1.13 -3.56 -4.74
N ALA A 66 0.32 -4.33 -5.44
CA ALA A 66 -1.13 -4.33 -5.26
C ALA A 66 -1.48 -5.18 -4.03
N LEU A 67 -2.16 -4.55 -3.09
CA LEU A 67 -2.57 -5.10 -1.81
C LEU A 67 -4.09 -5.24 -1.77
N ARG A 68 -4.55 -6.19 -0.97
CA ARG A 68 -5.95 -6.35 -0.61
C ARG A 68 -6.09 -6.43 0.90
N PHE A 69 -7.12 -5.82 1.44
CA PHE A 69 -7.49 -6.02 2.83
C PHE A 69 -9.00 -6.17 2.95
N GLN A 70 -9.41 -6.89 3.99
CA GLN A 70 -10.79 -6.91 4.40
C GLN A 70 -10.94 -5.90 5.53
N PRO A 71 -11.88 -4.94 5.44
CA PRO A 71 -12.17 -4.03 6.53
C PRO A 71 -12.45 -4.85 7.80
N ALA A 72 -11.78 -4.49 8.90
CA ALA A 72 -11.96 -5.21 10.16
C ALA A 72 -13.45 -5.28 10.54
N GLN A 73 -13.92 -6.47 10.91
CA GLN A 73 -15.29 -6.64 11.40
C GLN A 73 -15.53 -5.74 12.62
N ARG A 74 -16.68 -5.05 12.63
CA ARG A 74 -17.12 -4.22 13.75
C ARG A 74 -17.20 -5.09 15.00
N GLY A 75 -16.28 -4.90 15.95
CA GLY A 75 -16.35 -5.65 17.22
C GLY A 75 -15.18 -5.49 18.18
N PHE A 76 -13.97 -5.15 17.72
CA PHE A 76 -12.82 -5.11 18.62
C PHE A 76 -12.45 -3.68 19.05
N LEU A 77 -12.59 -3.42 20.36
CA LEU A 77 -11.99 -2.29 21.09
C LEU A 77 -10.45 -2.40 21.19
N HIS A 78 -9.83 -3.27 20.39
CA HIS A 78 -8.42 -3.58 20.47
C HIS A 78 -7.58 -2.49 19.79
N ARG A 79 -6.51 -2.06 20.47
CA ARG A 79 -5.44 -1.27 19.86
C ARG A 79 -4.53 -2.22 19.11
N SER A 80 -4.23 -1.91 17.86
CA SER A 80 -3.38 -2.75 17.03
C SER A 80 -2.15 -1.97 16.60
N MET A 81 -1.02 -2.65 16.51
CA MET A 81 0.26 -2.07 16.12
C MET A 81 0.55 -2.38 14.64
N CYS A 82 0.96 -1.37 13.89
CA CYS A 82 1.40 -1.52 12.51
C CYS A 82 2.77 -2.21 12.48
N SER A 83 2.96 -3.21 11.63
CA SER A 83 4.25 -3.91 11.47
C SER A 83 5.31 -3.07 10.73
N LEU A 84 4.92 -1.96 10.08
CA LEU A 84 5.86 -1.08 9.36
C LEU A 84 6.34 0.06 10.24
N CYS A 85 5.43 0.94 10.66
CA CYS A 85 5.78 2.13 11.44
C CYS A 85 5.82 1.89 12.96
N LEU A 86 5.43 0.68 13.42
CA LEU A 86 5.31 0.34 14.85
C LEU A 86 4.36 1.26 15.64
N THR A 87 3.57 2.09 14.96
CA THR A 87 2.59 2.97 15.58
C THR A 87 1.36 2.16 15.99
N THR A 88 0.90 2.40 17.22
CA THR A 88 -0.32 1.78 17.74
C THR A 88 -1.52 2.65 17.42
N HIS A 89 -2.46 2.11 16.65
CA HIS A 89 -3.69 2.82 16.30
C HIS A 89 -4.89 2.31 17.11
N PRO A 90 -5.81 3.19 17.50
CA PRO A 90 -7.12 2.76 17.97
C PRO A 90 -7.93 2.16 16.82
N ARG A 91 -8.91 1.31 17.18
CA ARG A 91 -10.10 0.95 16.40
C ARG A 91 -9.90 0.93 14.86
N GLY A 92 -9.40 -0.17 14.32
CA GLY A 92 -9.35 -0.39 12.87
C GLY A 92 -8.34 0.48 12.11
N GLY A 93 -7.50 1.26 12.80
CA GLY A 93 -6.38 1.97 12.16
C GLY A 93 -5.28 1.04 11.62
N VAL A 94 -5.30 -0.24 11.99
CA VAL A 94 -4.43 -1.29 11.42
C VAL A 94 -5.29 -2.44 10.91
N SER A 95 -4.98 -2.95 9.72
CA SER A 95 -5.61 -4.15 9.15
C SER A 95 -4.57 -5.06 8.52
N LEU A 96 -4.91 -6.35 8.42
CA LEU A 96 -4.10 -7.30 7.66
C LEU A 96 -4.21 -6.96 6.17
N MET A 97 -3.12 -6.45 5.60
CA MET A 97 -2.96 -6.26 4.17
C MET A 97 -2.32 -7.52 3.59
N THR A 98 -2.84 -8.00 2.46
CA THR A 98 -2.34 -9.19 1.77
C THR A 98 -1.96 -8.86 0.34
N ALA A 99 -0.85 -9.42 -0.12
CA ALA A 99 -0.37 -9.31 -1.48
C ALA A 99 -0.25 -10.71 -2.08
N ARG A 100 -0.58 -10.87 -3.37
CA ARG A 100 -0.10 -12.03 -4.12
C ARG A 100 1.43 -11.96 -4.19
N LYS A 101 2.12 -13.09 -4.05
CA LYS A 101 3.58 -13.16 -4.28
C LYS A 101 3.88 -12.77 -5.73
N ALA A 102 5.07 -12.23 -5.98
CA ALA A 102 5.49 -11.98 -7.37
C ALA A 102 5.84 -13.30 -8.08
N GLY A 103 5.74 -13.31 -9.42
CA GLY A 103 6.18 -14.44 -10.24
C GLY A 103 5.28 -15.69 -10.18
N PRO A 104 5.84 -16.90 -10.43
CA PRO A 104 5.07 -18.15 -10.47
C PRO A 104 4.27 -18.42 -9.21
N ALA A 105 4.87 -18.24 -8.03
CA ALA A 105 4.21 -18.51 -6.76
C ALA A 105 2.89 -17.72 -6.59
N GLY A 106 2.83 -16.49 -7.08
CA GLY A 106 1.59 -15.69 -7.06
C GLY A 106 0.54 -16.15 -8.06
N ARG A 107 0.96 -16.69 -9.21
CA ARG A 107 0.05 -17.29 -10.20
C ARG A 107 -0.58 -18.57 -9.64
N ASP A 108 0.14 -19.28 -8.78
CA ASP A 108 -0.35 -20.45 -8.04
C ASP A 108 -1.23 -20.06 -6.82
N GLY A 109 -1.47 -18.76 -6.61
CA GLY A 109 -2.36 -18.26 -5.56
C GLY A 109 -1.68 -17.98 -4.22
N ASN A 110 -0.35 -18.13 -4.11
CA ASN A 110 0.34 -17.85 -2.85
C ASN A 110 0.31 -16.35 -2.52
N THR A 111 -0.01 -16.06 -1.27
CA THR A 111 -0.03 -14.69 -0.73
C THR A 111 0.94 -14.53 0.42
N VAL A 112 1.25 -13.28 0.75
CA VAL A 112 1.95 -12.85 1.95
C VAL A 112 1.16 -11.69 2.55
N GLY A 113 1.17 -11.55 3.87
CA GLY A 113 0.44 -10.47 4.53
C GLY A 113 1.25 -9.83 5.65
N ALA A 114 0.91 -8.57 5.92
CA ALA A 114 1.44 -7.79 7.03
C ALA A 114 0.32 -6.94 7.62
N TYR A 115 0.39 -6.67 8.92
CA TYR A 115 -0.50 -5.71 9.57
C TYR A 115 0.01 -4.30 9.27
N MET A 116 -0.78 -3.49 8.57
CA MET A 116 -0.38 -2.16 8.13
C MET A 116 -1.43 -1.12 8.51
N CYS A 117 -1.03 0.15 8.58
CA CYS A 117 -1.98 1.27 8.73
C CYS A 117 -3.01 1.24 7.59
N THR A 118 -4.29 1.40 7.90
CA THR A 118 -5.38 1.30 6.90
C THR A 118 -5.41 2.46 5.92
N ASP A 119 -4.85 3.61 6.32
CA ASP A 119 -4.63 4.79 5.48
C ASP A 119 -3.30 4.76 4.71
N LEU A 120 -2.44 3.78 4.98
CA LEU A 120 -1.08 3.68 4.44
C LEU A 120 -0.20 4.91 4.69
N ALA A 121 -0.51 5.72 5.72
CA ALA A 121 0.24 6.91 6.10
C ALA A 121 1.46 6.61 6.99
N CYS A 122 1.98 5.37 6.97
CA CYS A 122 3.07 4.91 7.85
C CYS A 122 4.29 5.85 7.82
N SER A 123 4.67 6.36 6.64
CA SER A 123 5.79 7.29 6.46
C SER A 123 5.59 8.60 7.26
N LEU A 124 4.35 9.06 7.41
CA LEU A 124 4.03 10.26 8.18
C LEU A 124 4.04 9.95 9.68
N TYR A 125 3.48 8.81 10.08
CA TYR A 125 3.45 8.39 11.48
C TYR A 125 4.85 8.22 12.10
N VAL A 126 5.81 7.62 11.38
CA VAL A 126 7.20 7.53 11.89
C VAL A 126 7.88 8.89 12.03
N ARG A 127 7.37 9.92 11.36
CA ARG A 127 7.84 11.31 11.44
C ARG A 127 7.00 12.18 12.39
N GLY A 128 5.99 11.62 13.06
CA GLY A 128 5.09 12.37 13.94
C GLY A 128 4.22 13.39 13.20
N LYS A 129 3.92 13.14 11.93
CA LYS A 129 3.06 13.98 11.07
C LYS A 129 1.67 13.38 10.91
#